data_AF-A0A376CQ81-F1
#
_entry.id   AF-A0A376CQ81-F1
#
_cell.length_a   1.000
_cell.length_b   1.000
_cell.length_c   1.000
_cell.angle_alpha   90.00
_cell.angle_beta   90.00
_cell.angle_gamma   90.00
#
_symmetry.space_group_name_H-M   'P 1'
#
loop_
_entity.id
_entity.type
_entity.pdbx_description
1 polymer ?
#
loop_
_entity_poly.entity_id
_entity_poly.type
_entity_poly.pdbx_seq_one_letter_code
_entity_poly.pdbx_strand_id
1 'polypeptide(L)'
;MFQVIDAGILDRDPYLLLHADTHLVDVVLPTLAADHGLSEPTWTVEQTFADGSTRTRTYPAPTGDDYPVRVGIPAAFTGISVALRDGEEVHHGPVTFRGLNDDYPFLLLHDGERSVDPAGGILQLNYTLLAPKGTTVDGAAATHEHPVGPWAGWSSISVDAHGVEGLTVHVPGGEPIEVAVAGHPVYEWDFSVTTLPNAETEDREPVYTTSPNINIFGAGQWFLELTYAPLGGEQELVHEAELEQGGLYEVFPADAYDEAWVGRYKVVLYSGDDVVDTRFLSIAEGLHMRAKNEGPKGTDFRFIDITGALSPFSYVLAGTKAKPIGIEGGQKRFSSTETSRVETVTSDSGYELTFVVVPETLRTRVIYEGAEPAEFREKITIPAACLAAGEKFTVYSPRPLPLAKLVTLDPLQGVKNLVNTLGTDEAVVSVSVTNKALARTVREKPSCELYLLWSEVTYDEYLDGLGEKARAVHLKRSQEHRVMEYEAEASQHLIYAALATVEAGEEE
;
A
#
# COMPACT_ATOMS: atom_id res chain seq x y z
N MET A 1 -6.51 26.06 -5.21
CA MET A 1 -6.51 26.65 -6.57
C MET A 1 -6.23 25.50 -7.50
N PHE A 2 -7.27 24.94 -8.11
CA PHE A 2 -7.15 23.76 -8.96
C PHE A 2 -6.55 24.18 -10.30
N GLN A 3 -5.48 23.49 -10.71
CA GLN A 3 -4.79 23.74 -11.97
C GLN A 3 -5.68 23.19 -13.10
N VAL A 4 -5.90 23.99 -14.13
CA VAL A 4 -6.62 23.56 -15.34
C VAL A 4 -5.74 22.55 -16.05
N ILE A 5 -6.22 21.30 -16.16
CA ILE A 5 -5.58 20.23 -16.91
C ILE A 5 -5.58 20.61 -18.39
N ASP A 6 -4.42 20.53 -19.06
CA ASP A 6 -4.38 20.56 -20.52
C ASP A 6 -4.88 19.18 -21.00
N ALA A 7 -6.20 19.06 -21.16
CA ALA A 7 -6.95 17.81 -21.29
C ALA A 7 -6.59 16.95 -22.53
N GLY A 8 -5.58 17.34 -23.31
CA GLY A 8 -5.12 16.63 -24.50
C GLY A 8 -3.99 15.62 -24.27
N ILE A 9 -3.29 15.65 -23.13
CA ILE A 9 -2.09 14.80 -22.90
C ILE A 9 -2.27 13.83 -21.72
N LEU A 10 -2.99 14.24 -20.66
CA LEU A 10 -3.13 13.49 -19.42
C LEU A 10 -4.60 13.36 -19.01
N ASP A 11 -4.99 12.15 -18.60
CA ASP A 11 -6.30 11.89 -18.01
C ASP A 11 -6.37 12.22 -16.51
N ARG A 12 -5.23 12.34 -15.84
CA ARG A 12 -5.09 12.66 -14.41
C ARG A 12 -3.71 13.26 -14.15
N ASP A 13 -3.60 14.18 -13.20
CA ASP A 13 -2.31 14.69 -12.72
C ASP A 13 -1.56 13.64 -11.87
N PRO A 14 -0.21 13.73 -11.76
CA PRO A 14 0.54 12.97 -10.76
C PRO A 14 -0.03 13.15 -9.35
N TYR A 15 -0.01 12.09 -8.55
CA TYR A 15 -0.52 12.10 -7.18
C TYR A 15 0.36 11.26 -6.24
N LEU A 16 0.26 11.51 -4.93
CA LEU A 16 0.85 10.63 -3.93
C LEU A 16 -0.06 9.44 -3.72
N LEU A 17 0.46 8.32 -3.24
CA LEU A 17 -0.35 7.16 -2.86
C LEU A 17 0.25 6.52 -1.62
N LEU A 18 -0.55 6.40 -0.57
CA LEU A 18 -0.29 5.54 0.57
C LEU A 18 -0.95 4.19 0.34
N HIS A 19 -0.14 3.15 0.17
CA HIS A 19 -0.63 1.80 0.01
C HIS A 19 -1.28 1.31 1.30
N ALA A 20 -2.54 0.85 1.23
CA ALA A 20 -3.32 0.45 2.40
C ALA A 20 -2.73 -0.75 3.16
N ASP A 21 -1.94 -1.60 2.49
CA ASP A 21 -1.45 -2.87 3.02
C ASP A 21 0.03 -2.84 3.43
N THR A 22 0.85 -1.99 2.79
CA THR A 22 2.28 -1.82 3.10
C THR A 22 2.59 -0.53 3.83
N HIS A 23 1.67 0.44 3.81
CA HIS A 23 1.90 1.81 4.24
C HIS A 23 3.14 2.44 3.56
N LEU A 24 3.41 2.04 2.32
CA LEU A 24 4.39 2.69 1.45
C LEU A 24 3.82 3.96 0.88
N VAL A 25 4.69 4.95 0.70
CA VAL A 25 4.36 6.19 -0.01
C VAL A 25 5.02 6.14 -1.37
N ASP A 26 4.21 6.23 -2.42
CA ASP A 26 4.65 6.37 -3.80
C ASP A 26 4.17 7.69 -4.39
N VAL A 27 4.86 8.17 -5.42
CA VAL A 27 4.30 9.10 -6.40
C VAL A 27 3.88 8.29 -7.62
N VAL A 28 2.62 8.41 -8.01
CA VAL A 28 2.08 7.79 -9.22
C VAL A 28 2.23 8.75 -10.39
N LEU A 29 2.92 8.30 -11.43
CA LEU A 29 3.13 9.00 -12.68
C LEU A 29 2.16 8.47 -13.74
N PRO A 30 1.19 9.27 -14.19
CA PRO A 30 0.12 8.83 -15.09
C PRO A 30 0.63 8.38 -16.47
N THR A 31 -0.14 7.50 -17.09
CA THR A 31 -0.03 7.11 -18.51
C THR A 31 -0.54 8.22 -19.41
N LEU A 32 0.18 8.48 -20.49
CA LEU A 32 -0.22 9.42 -21.54
C LEU A 32 -1.21 8.75 -22.51
N ALA A 33 -2.14 9.54 -23.05
CA ALA A 33 -3.02 9.09 -24.14
C ALA A 33 -2.20 8.52 -25.31
N ALA A 34 -2.69 7.48 -25.99
CA ALA A 34 -1.94 6.81 -27.06
C ALA A 34 -1.54 7.75 -28.22
N ASP A 35 -2.32 8.81 -28.45
CA ASP A 35 -2.13 9.82 -29.49
C ASP A 35 -1.59 11.16 -28.95
N HIS A 36 -0.88 11.15 -27.81
CA HIS A 36 -0.37 12.32 -27.10
C HIS A 36 0.55 13.26 -27.93
N GLY A 37 1.11 12.81 -29.06
CA GLY A 37 1.84 13.66 -30.01
C GLY A 37 3.25 14.09 -29.59
N LEU A 38 3.81 13.52 -28.53
CA LEU A 38 5.20 13.77 -28.07
C LEU A 38 6.16 12.72 -28.65
N SER A 39 7.44 13.05 -28.75
CA SER A 39 8.43 12.18 -29.39
C SER A 39 9.10 11.20 -28.43
N GLU A 40 9.69 11.69 -27.34
CA GLU A 40 10.31 10.88 -26.29
C GLU A 40 9.94 11.43 -24.89
N PRO A 41 8.65 11.34 -24.51
CA PRO A 41 8.19 11.94 -23.27
C PRO A 41 8.79 11.26 -22.04
N THR A 42 9.20 12.06 -21.06
CA THR A 42 9.75 11.60 -19.79
C THR A 42 9.19 12.37 -18.61
N TRP A 43 8.94 11.66 -17.51
CA TRP A 43 8.65 12.24 -16.21
C TRP A 43 9.94 12.52 -15.47
N THR A 44 10.15 13.78 -15.07
CA THR A 44 11.22 14.17 -14.15
C THR A 44 10.64 14.31 -12.74
N VAL A 45 11.24 13.61 -11.76
CA VAL A 45 10.85 13.63 -10.35
C VAL A 45 12.02 14.15 -9.52
N GLU A 46 11.84 15.30 -8.90
CA GLU A 46 12.79 15.93 -7.99
C GLU A 46 12.29 15.80 -6.55
N GLN A 47 13.13 15.31 -5.66
CA GLN A 47 12.77 15.04 -4.27
C GLN A 47 13.78 15.72 -3.35
N THR A 48 13.27 16.40 -2.32
CA THR A 48 14.08 16.94 -1.23
C THR A 48 13.67 16.24 0.06
N PHE A 49 14.59 15.49 0.67
CA PHE A 49 14.33 14.72 1.87
C PHE A 49 14.45 15.58 3.13
N ALA A 50 13.94 15.07 4.26
CA ALA A 50 14.00 15.74 5.56
C ALA A 50 15.43 16.03 6.06
N ASP A 51 16.42 15.27 5.60
CA ASP A 51 17.85 15.50 5.89
C ASP A 51 18.50 16.56 4.98
N GLY A 52 17.72 17.16 4.07
CA GLY A 52 18.18 18.15 3.10
C GLY A 52 18.83 17.57 1.85
N SER A 53 18.97 16.24 1.75
CA SER A 53 19.46 15.61 0.53
C SER A 53 18.44 15.73 -0.60
N THR A 54 18.94 15.92 -1.83
CA THR A 54 18.11 16.06 -3.02
C THR A 54 18.39 14.93 -4.00
N ARG A 55 17.34 14.40 -4.63
CA ARG A 55 17.44 13.37 -5.67
C ARG A 55 16.55 13.72 -6.85
N THR A 56 17.14 13.77 -8.04
CA THR A 56 16.42 13.97 -9.30
C THR A 56 16.47 12.68 -10.11
N ARG A 57 15.33 12.27 -10.66
CA ARG A 57 15.18 11.04 -11.42
C ARG A 57 14.32 11.30 -12.66
N THR A 58 14.59 10.54 -13.72
CA THR A 58 13.84 10.63 -14.97
C THR A 58 13.32 9.24 -15.34
N TYR A 59 12.06 9.18 -15.75
CA TYR A 59 11.36 7.96 -16.13
C TYR A 59 10.77 8.16 -17.53
N PRO A 60 10.88 7.18 -18.44
CA PRO A 60 10.05 7.18 -19.64
C PRO A 60 8.58 7.32 -19.24
N ALA A 61 7.85 8.22 -19.90
CA ALA A 61 6.43 8.35 -19.64
C ALA A 61 5.71 7.11 -20.21
N PRO A 62 4.88 6.40 -19.42
CA PRO A 62 4.09 5.30 -19.95
C PRO A 62 3.09 5.83 -20.98
N THR A 63 2.88 5.12 -22.08
CA THR A 63 1.99 5.53 -23.18
C THR A 63 0.97 4.45 -23.52
N GLY A 64 -0.26 4.85 -23.86
CA GLY A 64 -1.28 3.92 -24.35
C GLY A 64 -1.57 2.77 -23.38
N ASP A 65 -1.10 1.57 -23.73
CA ASP A 65 -1.33 0.32 -22.99
C ASP A 65 -0.40 0.15 -21.77
N ASP A 66 0.58 1.05 -21.59
CA ASP A 66 1.53 0.98 -20.48
C ASP A 66 0.88 1.36 -19.14
N TYR A 67 1.36 0.73 -18.06
CA TYR A 67 0.91 1.03 -16.71
C TYR A 67 1.53 2.33 -16.15
N PRO A 68 0.82 3.05 -15.27
CA PRO A 68 1.38 4.18 -14.54
C PRO A 68 2.67 3.78 -13.81
N VAL A 69 3.68 4.66 -13.86
CA VAL A 69 4.95 4.42 -13.16
C VAL A 69 4.79 4.81 -11.70
N ARG A 70 5.06 3.88 -10.78
CA ARG A 70 5.07 4.13 -9.34
C ARG A 70 6.48 4.40 -8.84
N VAL A 71 6.70 5.57 -8.25
CA VAL A 71 7.99 6.01 -7.74
C VAL A 71 8.00 5.99 -6.22
N GLY A 72 8.69 5.01 -5.64
CA GLY A 72 8.80 4.87 -4.20
C GLY A 72 9.49 6.06 -3.51
N ILE A 73 8.92 6.49 -2.39
CA ILE A 73 9.45 7.54 -1.52
C ILE A 73 10.16 6.90 -0.32
N PRO A 74 11.51 6.82 -0.33
CA PRO A 74 12.26 5.99 0.62
C PRO A 74 12.34 6.58 2.03
N ALA A 75 12.12 7.88 2.19
CA ALA A 75 12.20 8.59 3.47
C ALA A 75 11.27 9.80 3.48
N ALA A 76 11.00 10.32 4.67
CA ALA A 76 10.22 11.54 4.83
C ALA A 76 10.86 12.72 4.08
N PHE A 77 10.05 13.58 3.50
CA PHE A 77 10.48 14.61 2.54
C PHE A 77 9.93 15.99 2.87
N THR A 78 10.63 17.04 2.44
CA THR A 78 10.20 18.44 2.55
C THR A 78 9.54 18.95 1.28
N GLY A 79 9.84 18.34 0.12
CA GLY A 79 9.12 18.60 -1.12
C GLY A 79 9.41 17.58 -2.21
N ILE A 80 8.42 17.37 -3.08
CA ILE A 80 8.57 16.61 -4.33
C ILE A 80 8.00 17.46 -5.47
N SER A 81 8.71 17.51 -6.60
CA SER A 81 8.29 18.20 -7.82
C SER A 81 8.32 17.23 -9.00
N VAL A 82 7.25 17.21 -9.79
CA VAL A 82 7.08 16.30 -10.93
C VAL A 82 6.74 17.11 -12.18
N ALA A 83 7.45 16.86 -13.28
CA ALA A 83 7.18 17.50 -14.57
C ALA A 83 7.29 16.51 -15.73
N LEU A 84 6.37 16.62 -16.70
CA LEU A 84 6.44 15.90 -17.98
C LEU A 84 7.25 16.71 -18.97
N ARG A 85 8.22 16.08 -19.63
CA ARG A 85 9.14 16.73 -20.55
C ARG A 85 9.30 15.95 -21.85
N ASP A 86 9.54 16.64 -22.96
CA ASP A 86 10.02 16.06 -24.21
C ASP A 86 11.32 16.79 -24.57
N GLY A 87 12.45 16.11 -24.36
CA GLY A 87 13.76 16.78 -24.29
C GLY A 87 13.84 17.81 -23.16
N GLU A 88 14.13 19.07 -23.50
CA GLU A 88 14.24 20.17 -22.52
C GLU A 88 12.91 20.89 -22.25
N GLU A 89 11.91 20.70 -23.13
CA GLU A 89 10.61 21.36 -23.06
C GLU A 89 9.73 20.72 -21.99
N VAL A 90 9.06 21.53 -21.17
CA VAL A 90 8.11 21.07 -20.16
C VAL A 90 6.71 21.16 -20.74
N HIS A 91 6.05 20.01 -20.88
CA HIS A 91 4.69 19.91 -21.40
C HIS A 91 3.63 19.90 -20.30
N HIS A 92 3.98 19.48 -19.10
CA HIS A 92 3.09 19.51 -17.95
C HIS A 92 3.86 19.66 -16.63
N GLY A 93 3.28 20.36 -15.66
CA GLY A 93 3.88 20.64 -14.36
C GLY A 93 4.74 21.92 -14.31
N PRO A 94 5.51 22.14 -13.23
CA PRO A 94 5.73 21.20 -12.13
C PRO A 94 4.50 21.04 -11.23
N VAL A 95 4.08 19.80 -11.02
CA VAL A 95 3.16 19.42 -9.94
C VAL A 95 3.98 19.23 -8.68
N THR A 96 3.68 20.01 -7.64
CA THR A 96 4.48 20.02 -6.41
C THR A 96 3.70 19.43 -5.24
N PHE A 97 4.27 18.42 -4.59
CA PHE A 97 3.79 17.89 -3.32
C PHE A 97 4.58 18.53 -2.18
N ARG A 98 3.89 19.33 -1.37
CA ARG A 98 4.47 19.88 -0.15
C ARG A 98 4.72 18.77 0.85
N GLY A 99 5.92 18.78 1.41
CA GLY A 99 6.34 17.88 2.46
C GLY A 99 6.37 18.56 3.83
N LEU A 100 7.21 18.03 4.72
CA LEU A 100 7.47 18.55 6.05
C LEU A 100 8.04 19.97 6.02
N ASN A 101 7.71 20.76 7.03
CA ASN A 101 8.37 22.03 7.32
C ASN A 101 8.45 22.27 8.85
N ASP A 102 9.05 23.39 9.25
CA ASP A 102 9.26 23.71 10.66
C ASP A 102 7.96 23.89 11.45
N ASP A 103 6.89 24.39 10.81
CA ASP A 103 5.58 24.59 11.42
C ASP A 103 4.77 23.29 11.46
N TYR A 104 4.98 22.41 10.48
CA TYR A 104 4.28 21.15 10.29
C TYR A 104 5.27 20.01 10.00
N PRO A 105 5.87 19.40 11.04
CA PRO A 105 6.80 18.28 10.94
C PRO A 105 6.07 16.94 10.76
N PHE A 106 4.96 16.95 10.01
CA PHE A 106 4.14 15.80 9.65
C PHE A 106 3.47 16.04 8.29
N LEU A 107 2.93 14.97 7.67
CA LEU A 107 2.15 15.06 6.43
C LEU A 107 0.70 14.66 6.68
N LEU A 108 -0.23 15.36 6.04
CA LEU A 108 -1.64 14.99 6.00
C LEU A 108 -2.01 14.57 4.58
N LEU A 109 -2.52 13.35 4.43
CA LEU A 109 -3.05 12.83 3.18
C LEU A 109 -4.57 12.71 3.27
N HIS A 110 -5.31 13.23 2.29
CA HIS A 110 -6.72 12.94 2.10
C HIS A 110 -6.89 11.77 1.12
N ASP A 111 -7.79 10.83 1.44
CA ASP A 111 -8.03 9.55 0.74
C ASP A 111 -6.76 8.70 0.53
N GLY A 112 -5.71 8.94 1.33
CA GLY A 112 -4.40 8.32 1.11
C GLY A 112 -3.67 8.79 -0.15
N GLU A 113 -4.21 9.76 -0.90
CA GLU A 113 -3.66 10.15 -2.21
C GLU A 113 -3.22 11.63 -2.31
N ARG A 114 -3.84 12.53 -1.54
CA ARG A 114 -3.68 13.97 -1.73
C ARG A 114 -3.00 14.61 -0.54
N SER A 115 -1.79 15.14 -0.72
CA SER A 115 -1.14 15.98 0.31
C SER A 115 -1.95 17.26 0.53
N VAL A 116 -2.26 17.53 1.79
CA VAL A 116 -3.03 18.70 2.23
C VAL A 116 -2.12 19.63 3.02
N ASP A 117 -2.17 20.92 2.68
CA ASP A 117 -1.46 21.97 3.39
C ASP A 117 -2.30 22.46 4.58
N PRO A 118 -1.89 22.18 5.83
CA PRO A 118 -2.64 22.58 7.02
C PRO A 118 -2.57 24.09 7.30
N ALA A 119 -1.67 24.86 6.67
CA ALA A 119 -1.47 26.28 6.96
C ALA A 119 -2.72 27.14 6.71
N GLY A 120 -3.56 26.75 5.75
CA GLY A 120 -4.84 27.40 5.44
C GLY A 120 -6.03 26.91 6.27
N GLY A 121 -5.80 25.93 7.15
CA GLY A 121 -6.85 25.10 7.73
C GLY A 121 -7.24 23.95 6.80
N ILE A 122 -7.73 22.86 7.40
CA ILE A 122 -8.19 21.67 6.70
C ILE A 122 -9.73 21.62 6.64
N LEU A 123 -10.27 20.73 5.82
CA LEU A 123 -11.71 20.50 5.71
C LEU A 123 -12.15 19.42 6.72
N GLN A 124 -13.45 19.35 6.99
CA GLN A 124 -14.05 18.24 7.74
C GLN A 124 -14.10 16.99 6.86
N LEU A 125 -13.02 16.22 6.87
CA LEU A 125 -12.82 15.00 6.07
C LEU A 125 -12.02 13.97 6.88
N ASN A 126 -11.91 12.76 6.34
CA ASN A 126 -10.96 11.77 6.82
C ASN A 126 -9.56 12.02 6.24
N TYR A 127 -8.56 11.90 7.11
CA TYR A 127 -7.14 12.08 6.77
C TYR A 127 -6.30 10.91 7.26
N THR A 128 -5.17 10.69 6.60
CA THR A 128 -4.07 9.90 7.12
C THR A 128 -2.91 10.82 7.46
N LEU A 129 -2.55 10.85 8.75
CA LEU A 129 -1.41 11.58 9.28
C LEU A 129 -0.17 10.68 9.22
N LEU A 130 0.86 11.11 8.49
CA LEU A 130 2.20 10.50 8.52
C LEU A 130 3.09 11.35 9.43
N ALA A 131 3.50 10.80 10.57
CA ALA A 131 4.24 11.54 11.60
C ALA A 131 5.28 10.66 12.32
N PRO A 132 6.23 11.24 13.06
CA PRO A 132 7.13 10.46 13.92
C PRO A 132 6.38 9.57 14.91
N LYS A 133 6.91 8.37 15.17
CA LYS A 133 6.31 7.35 16.04
C LYS A 133 6.07 7.90 17.45
N GLY A 134 4.87 7.68 17.99
CA GLY A 134 4.43 8.22 19.27
C GLY A 134 3.75 9.60 19.16
N THR A 135 3.50 10.07 17.94
CA THR A 135 2.62 11.24 17.72
C THR A 135 1.20 10.92 18.18
N THR A 136 0.56 11.88 18.84
CA THR A 136 -0.84 11.79 19.24
C THR A 136 -1.64 12.96 18.69
N VAL A 137 -2.94 12.76 18.49
CA VAL A 137 -3.86 13.76 17.97
C VAL A 137 -5.00 13.93 18.95
N ASP A 138 -5.17 15.14 19.46
CA ASP A 138 -6.27 15.53 20.34
C ASP A 138 -7.34 16.31 19.56
N GLY A 139 -8.59 16.24 20.01
CA GLY A 139 -9.71 16.96 19.42
C GLY A 139 -10.40 16.25 18.25
N ALA A 140 -9.81 15.17 17.71
CA ALA A 140 -10.36 14.35 16.63
C ALA A 140 -10.32 12.86 17.00
N ALA A 141 -11.17 12.03 16.37
CA ALA A 141 -11.06 10.59 16.55
C ALA A 141 -9.85 10.09 15.74
N ALA A 142 -8.83 9.61 16.46
CA ALA A 142 -7.63 9.04 15.87
C ALA A 142 -7.57 7.54 16.13
N THR A 143 -7.36 6.75 15.08
CA THR A 143 -7.30 5.28 15.18
C THR A 143 -6.17 4.72 14.33
N HIS A 144 -5.75 3.48 14.65
CA HIS A 144 -4.85 2.65 13.85
C HIS A 144 -3.46 3.27 13.60
N GLU A 145 -2.48 2.96 14.46
CA GLU A 145 -1.08 3.31 14.26
C GLU A 145 -0.36 2.19 13.48
N HIS A 146 0.14 2.50 12.29
CA HIS A 146 0.92 1.55 11.48
C HIS A 146 2.27 2.15 11.09
N PRO A 147 3.39 1.39 11.10
CA PRO A 147 4.67 1.88 10.58
C PRO A 147 4.55 2.35 9.12
N VAL A 148 5.13 3.50 8.78
CA VAL A 148 5.16 3.99 7.39
C VAL A 148 6.32 3.32 6.65
N GLY A 149 6.06 2.15 6.06
CA GLY A 149 6.99 1.46 5.17
C GLY A 149 8.47 1.56 5.61
N PRO A 150 9.37 2.13 4.79
CA PRO A 150 10.80 2.28 5.11
C PRO A 150 11.14 3.49 5.99
N TRP A 151 10.19 4.38 6.30
CA TRP A 151 10.46 5.61 7.04
C TRP A 151 10.71 5.27 8.52
N ALA A 152 11.99 5.03 8.84
CA ALA A 152 12.39 4.58 10.17
C ALA A 152 11.91 5.57 11.26
N GLY A 153 11.13 5.07 12.20
CA GLY A 153 10.60 5.88 13.30
C GLY A 153 9.38 6.73 12.91
N TRP A 154 8.70 6.43 11.80
CA TRP A 154 7.44 7.08 11.40
C TRP A 154 6.26 6.11 11.47
N SER A 155 5.09 6.67 11.72
CA SER A 155 3.80 6.00 11.79
C SER A 155 2.73 6.75 10.99
N SER A 156 1.80 6.00 10.44
CA SER A 156 0.54 6.49 9.87
C SER A 156 -0.57 6.35 10.89
N ILE A 157 -1.44 7.36 10.98
CA ILE A 157 -2.57 7.44 11.91
C ILE A 157 -3.78 7.91 11.12
N SER A 158 -4.92 7.21 11.23
CA SER A 158 -6.18 7.67 10.63
C SER A 158 -6.81 8.72 11.54
N VAL A 159 -7.18 9.86 10.98
CA VAL A 159 -7.74 11.02 11.69
C VAL A 159 -9.06 11.40 11.06
N ASP A 160 -10.14 11.30 11.83
CA ASP A 160 -11.47 11.77 11.45
C ASP A 160 -11.69 13.20 11.95
N ALA A 161 -11.67 14.17 11.03
CA ALA A 161 -11.87 15.58 11.32
C ALA A 161 -13.33 16.03 11.17
N HIS A 162 -14.30 15.12 11.08
CA HIS A 162 -15.72 15.50 11.01
C HIS A 162 -16.24 16.08 12.32
N GLY A 163 -17.01 17.16 12.22
CA GLY A 163 -17.71 17.75 13.37
C GLY A 163 -16.81 18.43 14.41
N VAL A 164 -15.53 18.66 14.10
CA VAL A 164 -14.57 19.34 14.97
C VAL A 164 -14.13 20.67 14.35
N GLU A 165 -13.77 21.65 15.20
CA GLU A 165 -13.35 23.00 14.76
C GLU A 165 -11.82 23.13 14.63
N GLY A 166 -11.09 22.17 15.17
CA GLY A 166 -9.63 22.15 15.21
C GLY A 166 -9.14 20.84 15.82
N LEU A 167 -7.89 20.51 15.55
CA LEU A 167 -7.19 19.39 16.16
C LEU A 167 -5.80 19.83 16.60
N THR A 168 -5.27 19.18 17.63
CA THR A 168 -3.95 19.46 18.17
C THR A 168 -3.05 18.23 17.94
N VAL A 169 -1.95 18.42 17.22
CA VAL A 169 -0.97 17.35 16.93
C VAL A 169 0.21 17.48 17.89
N HIS A 170 0.47 16.41 18.64
CA HIS A 170 1.58 16.31 19.57
C HIS A 170 2.67 15.41 19.01
N VAL A 171 3.66 16.02 18.36
CA VAL A 171 4.84 15.29 17.84
C VAL A 171 5.87 15.10 18.97
N PRO A 172 6.51 13.92 19.12
CA PRO A 172 7.49 13.67 20.16
C PRO A 172 8.64 14.68 20.17
N GLY A 173 8.83 15.36 21.30
CA GLY A 173 9.90 16.34 21.49
C GLY A 173 9.65 17.71 20.85
N GLY A 174 8.50 17.91 20.21
CA GLY A 174 8.04 19.20 19.68
C GLY A 174 7.01 19.89 20.58
N GLU A 175 6.74 21.16 20.29
CA GLU A 175 5.58 21.87 20.84
C GLU A 175 4.28 21.37 20.18
N PRO A 176 3.12 21.42 20.88
CA PRO A 176 1.83 21.11 20.27
C PRO A 176 1.51 22.02 19.07
N ILE A 177 0.99 21.43 18.01
CA ILE A 177 0.65 22.14 16.77
C ILE A 177 -0.86 22.16 16.58
N GLU A 178 -1.44 23.35 16.55
CA GLU A 178 -2.86 23.54 16.29
C GLU A 178 -3.13 23.57 14.79
N VAL A 179 -4.05 22.72 14.34
CA VAL A 179 -4.54 22.70 12.96
C VAL A 179 -6.01 23.08 12.98
N ALA A 180 -6.34 24.20 12.35
CA ALA A 180 -7.72 24.66 12.24
C ALA A 180 -8.50 23.78 11.26
N VAL A 181 -9.75 23.45 11.60
CA VAL A 181 -10.68 22.76 10.69
C VAL A 181 -11.70 23.80 10.23
N ALA A 182 -11.39 24.45 9.10
CA ALA A 182 -11.95 25.75 8.74
C ALA A 182 -13.15 25.69 7.78
N GLY A 183 -13.51 24.52 7.28
CA GLY A 183 -14.58 24.40 6.29
C GLY A 183 -15.17 23.01 6.14
N HIS A 184 -16.35 22.96 5.53
CA HIS A 184 -16.96 21.73 5.07
C HIS A 184 -16.54 21.45 3.62
N PRO A 185 -16.32 20.19 3.25
CA PRO A 185 -16.13 19.83 1.85
C PRO A 185 -17.36 20.22 1.04
N VAL A 186 -17.17 20.54 -0.25
CA VAL A 186 -18.27 20.76 -1.20
C VAL A 186 -18.72 19.44 -1.85
N TYR A 187 -17.86 18.42 -1.82
CA TYR A 187 -18.20 17.03 -2.12
C TYR A 187 -17.24 16.11 -1.36
N GLU A 188 -17.64 14.87 -1.12
CA GLU A 188 -16.81 13.86 -0.48
C GLU A 188 -17.04 12.49 -1.12
N TRP A 189 -15.96 11.76 -1.36
CA TRP A 189 -16.03 10.37 -1.77
C TRP A 189 -16.12 9.46 -0.56
N ASP A 190 -16.97 8.44 -0.64
CA ASP A 190 -17.00 7.35 0.32
C ASP A 190 -16.60 6.05 -0.36
N PHE A 191 -15.34 5.68 -0.17
CA PHE A 191 -14.76 4.42 -0.64
C PHE A 191 -14.85 3.29 0.41
N SER A 192 -15.57 3.50 1.52
CA SER A 192 -15.70 2.54 2.64
C SER A 192 -16.68 1.41 2.30
N VAL A 193 -16.50 0.84 1.10
CA VAL A 193 -17.36 -0.19 0.53
C VAL A 193 -16.58 -1.48 0.32
N THR A 194 -17.27 -2.57 0.01
CA THR A 194 -16.62 -3.88 -0.10
C THR A 194 -15.80 -3.95 -1.39
N THR A 195 -14.55 -4.37 -1.24
CA THR A 195 -13.65 -4.73 -2.35
C THR A 195 -13.42 -6.25 -2.38
N LEU A 196 -13.02 -6.76 -3.53
CA LEU A 196 -12.70 -8.15 -3.72
C LEU A 196 -11.40 -8.46 -2.96
N PRO A 197 -11.40 -9.35 -1.96
CA PRO A 197 -10.21 -9.62 -1.16
C PRO A 197 -9.14 -10.30 -2.01
N ASN A 198 -7.84 -10.15 -1.69
CA ASN A 198 -6.72 -10.73 -2.46
C ASN A 198 -6.79 -10.45 -3.97
N ALA A 199 -7.36 -9.33 -4.38
CA ALA A 199 -7.47 -8.95 -5.77
C ALA A 199 -7.10 -7.49 -5.94
N GLU A 200 -6.33 -7.22 -6.98
CA GLU A 200 -5.97 -5.89 -7.45
C GLU A 200 -6.06 -5.89 -8.96
N THR A 201 -6.40 -4.77 -9.59
CA THR A 201 -6.25 -4.64 -11.04
C THR A 201 -4.77 -4.62 -11.43
N GLU A 202 -4.48 -4.71 -12.73
CA GLU A 202 -3.10 -4.72 -13.19
C GLU A 202 -2.36 -3.39 -12.90
N ASP A 203 -3.08 -2.27 -12.83
CA ASP A 203 -2.59 -0.98 -12.33
C ASP A 203 -2.55 -0.88 -10.79
N ARG A 204 -2.77 -2.01 -10.09
CA ARG A 204 -2.77 -2.21 -8.63
C ARG A 204 -3.76 -1.31 -7.88
N GLU A 205 -4.95 -1.16 -8.44
CA GLU A 205 -6.10 -0.52 -7.80
C GLU A 205 -7.05 -1.59 -7.21
N PRO A 206 -7.85 -1.26 -6.18
CA PRO A 206 -8.82 -2.18 -5.65
C PRO A 206 -9.91 -2.53 -6.67
N VAL A 207 -10.39 -3.78 -6.62
CA VAL A 207 -11.57 -4.21 -7.36
C VAL A 207 -12.80 -4.08 -6.45
N TYR A 208 -13.64 -3.08 -6.68
CA TYR A 208 -14.87 -2.89 -5.94
C TYR A 208 -15.89 -3.98 -6.29
N THR A 209 -16.62 -4.47 -5.28
CA THR A 209 -17.75 -5.39 -5.46
C THR A 209 -19.10 -4.73 -5.14
N THR A 210 -19.03 -3.50 -4.63
CA THR A 210 -20.15 -2.63 -4.30
C THR A 210 -19.78 -1.23 -4.75
N SER A 211 -20.74 -0.48 -5.29
CA SER A 211 -20.48 0.90 -5.71
C SER A 211 -19.96 1.74 -4.54
N PRO A 212 -18.84 2.47 -4.71
CA PRO A 212 -18.53 3.61 -3.86
C PRO A 212 -19.65 4.66 -3.93
N ASN A 213 -19.65 5.60 -3.00
CA ASN A 213 -20.60 6.70 -3.00
C ASN A 213 -19.91 8.05 -3.15
N ILE A 214 -20.68 9.03 -3.59
CA ILE A 214 -20.31 10.44 -3.54
C ILE A 214 -21.40 11.24 -2.84
N ASN A 215 -20.98 12.08 -1.88
CA ASN A 215 -21.85 13.02 -1.19
C ASN A 215 -21.60 14.42 -1.75
N ILE A 216 -22.67 15.11 -2.15
CA ILE A 216 -22.60 16.46 -2.72
C ILE A 216 -23.14 17.45 -1.69
N PHE A 217 -22.28 18.32 -1.15
CA PHE A 217 -22.68 19.34 -0.16
C PHE A 217 -22.78 20.73 -0.78
N GLY A 218 -22.02 20.98 -1.84
CA GLY A 218 -21.90 22.26 -2.51
C GLY A 218 -23.15 22.60 -3.31
N ALA A 219 -23.57 23.87 -3.24
CA ALA A 219 -24.59 24.38 -4.13
C ALA A 219 -24.07 24.47 -5.57
N GLY A 220 -24.96 24.33 -6.56
CA GLY A 220 -24.62 24.40 -7.97
C GLY A 220 -25.20 23.24 -8.77
N GLN A 221 -24.85 23.19 -10.04
CA GLN A 221 -25.12 22.03 -10.89
C GLN A 221 -23.94 21.08 -10.77
N TRP A 222 -24.22 19.80 -10.56
CA TRP A 222 -23.21 18.76 -10.46
C TRP A 222 -23.53 17.65 -11.45
N PHE A 223 -22.50 17.14 -12.10
CA PHE A 223 -22.63 16.08 -13.08
C PHE A 223 -21.57 15.01 -12.83
N LEU A 224 -21.97 13.75 -12.93
CA LEU A 224 -21.08 12.60 -12.91
C LEU A 224 -21.08 11.96 -14.29
N GLU A 225 -19.89 11.71 -14.82
CA GLU A 225 -19.67 11.03 -16.09
C GLU A 225 -18.89 9.73 -15.84
N LEU A 226 -19.40 8.61 -16.37
CA LEU A 226 -18.72 7.32 -16.36
C LEU A 226 -18.36 6.90 -17.78
N THR A 227 -17.06 6.81 -18.03
CA THR A 227 -16.51 6.29 -19.28
C THR A 227 -15.84 4.94 -19.00
N TYR A 228 -16.30 3.87 -19.64
CA TYR A 228 -15.59 2.59 -19.65
C TYR A 228 -14.21 2.82 -20.25
N ALA A 229 -13.17 2.46 -19.50
CA ALA A 229 -11.78 2.78 -19.78
C ALA A 229 -10.89 1.59 -19.38
N PRO A 230 -10.98 0.46 -20.11
CA PRO A 230 -10.11 -0.69 -19.91
C PRO A 230 -8.66 -0.30 -20.18
N LEU A 231 -7.72 -1.00 -19.54
CA LEU A 231 -6.30 -0.77 -19.78
C LEU A 231 -5.96 -1.16 -21.22
N GLY A 232 -5.44 -0.21 -21.99
CA GLY A 232 -5.07 -0.39 -23.40
C GLY A 232 -6.23 -0.67 -24.37
N GLY A 233 -7.47 -0.38 -23.97
CA GLY A 233 -8.65 -0.55 -24.84
C GLY A 233 -9.33 0.75 -25.20
N GLU A 234 -10.32 0.66 -26.09
CA GLU A 234 -11.12 1.81 -26.50
C GLU A 234 -11.99 2.30 -25.34
N GLN A 235 -12.04 3.62 -25.16
CA GLN A 235 -12.90 4.26 -24.17
C GLN A 235 -14.30 4.49 -24.72
N GLU A 236 -15.33 4.28 -23.89
CA GLU A 236 -16.74 4.47 -24.25
C GLU A 236 -17.48 5.18 -23.12
N LEU A 237 -18.18 6.28 -23.42
CA LEU A 237 -19.09 6.92 -22.47
C LEU A 237 -20.30 6.02 -22.23
N VAL A 238 -20.50 5.57 -20.98
CA VAL A 238 -21.55 4.60 -20.62
C VAL A 238 -22.69 5.25 -19.84
N HIS A 239 -22.40 6.25 -19.00
CA HIS A 239 -23.40 6.82 -18.10
C HIS A 239 -23.11 8.27 -17.75
N GLU A 240 -24.19 9.04 -17.57
CA GLU A 240 -24.17 10.43 -17.13
C GLU A 240 -25.30 10.63 -16.10
N ALA A 241 -25.02 11.34 -15.02
CA ALA A 241 -26.00 11.62 -13.97
C ALA A 241 -25.90 13.07 -13.47
N GLU A 242 -27.05 13.72 -13.31
CA GLU A 242 -27.14 15.00 -12.59
C GLU A 242 -27.23 14.73 -11.08
N LEU A 243 -26.40 15.41 -10.29
CA LEU A 243 -26.37 15.28 -8.84
C LEU A 243 -26.91 16.54 -8.18
N GLU A 244 -27.77 16.38 -7.18
CA GLU A 244 -28.37 17.48 -6.42
C GLU A 244 -27.60 17.73 -5.11
N GLN A 245 -27.63 18.98 -4.67
CA GLN A 245 -27.07 19.37 -3.38
C GLN A 245 -27.77 18.64 -2.22
N GLY A 246 -26.97 18.12 -1.29
CA GLY A 246 -27.40 17.37 -0.12
C GLY A 246 -27.67 15.89 -0.41
N GLY A 247 -27.41 15.43 -1.63
CA GLY A 247 -27.61 14.04 -2.03
C GLY A 247 -26.39 13.16 -1.80
N LEU A 248 -26.67 11.89 -1.49
CA LEU A 248 -25.71 10.79 -1.46
C LEU A 248 -26.02 9.88 -2.66
N TYR A 249 -25.03 9.66 -3.51
CA TYR A 249 -25.20 8.96 -4.78
C TYR A 249 -24.27 7.76 -4.89
N GLU A 250 -24.81 6.62 -5.32
CA GLU A 250 -23.99 5.51 -5.81
C GLU A 250 -23.29 5.95 -7.10
N VAL A 251 -21.97 5.78 -7.16
CA VAL A 251 -21.18 6.08 -8.36
C VAL A 251 -21.60 5.18 -9.52
N PHE A 252 -21.88 3.91 -9.24
CA PHE A 252 -22.37 2.89 -10.16
C PHE A 252 -23.76 2.43 -9.68
N PRO A 253 -24.83 3.16 -10.04
CA PRO A 253 -26.16 2.87 -9.50
C PRO A 253 -26.61 1.46 -9.85
N ALA A 254 -26.97 0.67 -8.83
CA ALA A 254 -27.35 -0.72 -9.03
C ALA A 254 -28.67 -0.88 -9.82
N ASP A 255 -29.50 0.16 -9.90
CA ASP A 255 -30.79 0.16 -10.60
C ASP A 255 -30.76 0.85 -11.97
N ALA A 256 -29.63 1.45 -12.38
CA ALA A 256 -29.50 2.09 -13.68
C ALA A 256 -29.60 1.09 -14.85
N TYR A 257 -29.14 -0.14 -14.63
CA TYR A 257 -29.12 -1.20 -15.64
C TYR A 257 -29.51 -2.55 -15.04
N ASP A 258 -30.14 -3.41 -15.86
CA ASP A 258 -30.47 -4.80 -15.50
C ASP A 258 -29.21 -5.70 -15.35
N GLU A 259 -28.07 -5.22 -15.84
CA GLU A 259 -26.79 -5.93 -15.85
C GLU A 259 -25.85 -5.46 -14.73
N ALA A 260 -24.87 -6.30 -14.42
CA ALA A 260 -23.82 -5.96 -13.46
C ALA A 260 -22.84 -4.95 -14.05
N TRP A 261 -22.47 -3.94 -13.27
CA TRP A 261 -21.30 -3.12 -13.56
C TRP A 261 -20.03 -4.00 -13.53
N VAL A 262 -19.36 -4.15 -14.67
CA VAL A 262 -18.12 -4.91 -14.80
C VAL A 262 -17.17 -4.12 -15.67
N GLY A 263 -16.04 -3.69 -15.11
CA GLY A 263 -15.02 -3.00 -15.89
C GLY A 263 -14.18 -2.04 -15.07
N ARG A 264 -13.27 -1.37 -15.76
CA ARG A 264 -12.52 -0.22 -15.27
C ARG A 264 -13.13 1.03 -15.89
N TYR A 265 -13.41 2.04 -15.08
CA TYR A 265 -14.13 3.24 -15.50
C TYR A 265 -13.36 4.50 -15.11
N LYS A 266 -13.25 5.45 -16.03
CA LYS A 266 -12.91 6.84 -15.75
C LYS A 266 -14.18 7.51 -15.22
N VAL A 267 -14.08 8.06 -14.02
CA VAL A 267 -15.17 8.76 -13.32
C VAL A 267 -14.79 10.22 -13.23
N VAL A 268 -15.55 11.08 -13.91
CA VAL A 268 -15.32 12.53 -13.93
C VAL A 268 -16.46 13.21 -13.19
N LEU A 269 -16.10 14.03 -12.20
CA LEU A 269 -17.04 14.85 -11.45
C LEU A 269 -16.90 16.30 -11.91
N TYR A 270 -18.03 16.89 -12.28
CA TYR A 270 -18.12 18.27 -12.69
C TYR A 270 -18.92 19.11 -11.69
N SER A 271 -18.51 20.36 -11.53
CA SER A 271 -19.31 21.42 -10.90
C SER A 271 -19.54 22.52 -11.92
N GLY A 272 -20.77 22.65 -12.43
CA GLY A 272 -21.04 23.40 -13.65
C GLY A 272 -20.29 22.79 -14.83
N ASP A 273 -19.48 23.60 -15.51
CA ASP A 273 -18.65 23.17 -16.64
C ASP A 273 -17.21 22.78 -16.21
N ASP A 274 -16.87 22.93 -14.93
CA ASP A 274 -15.52 22.70 -14.43
C ASP A 274 -15.35 21.25 -13.93
N VAL A 275 -14.34 20.55 -14.44
CA VAL A 275 -13.89 19.28 -13.84
C VAL A 275 -13.30 19.57 -12.47
N VAL A 276 -13.91 19.00 -11.43
CA VAL A 276 -13.43 19.13 -10.05
C VAL A 276 -12.69 17.90 -9.56
N ASP A 277 -12.98 16.73 -10.15
CA ASP A 277 -12.29 15.49 -9.84
C ASP A 277 -12.29 14.51 -11.01
N THR A 278 -11.26 13.68 -11.08
CA THR A 278 -11.17 12.54 -12.00
C THR A 278 -10.53 11.35 -11.28
N ARG A 279 -11.21 10.21 -11.29
CA ARG A 279 -10.76 8.96 -10.68
C ARG A 279 -10.88 7.82 -11.69
N PHE A 280 -10.07 6.78 -11.50
CA PHE A 280 -10.25 5.51 -12.20
C PHE A 280 -10.66 4.47 -11.17
N LEU A 281 -11.82 3.84 -11.39
CA LEU A 281 -12.39 2.86 -10.47
C LEU A 281 -12.68 1.56 -11.22
N SER A 282 -12.35 0.44 -10.58
CA SER A 282 -12.56 -0.89 -11.13
C SER A 282 -13.62 -1.62 -10.34
N ILE A 283 -14.69 -2.07 -10.98
CA ILE A 283 -15.83 -2.70 -10.32
C ILE A 283 -16.25 -4.00 -11.00
N ALA A 284 -16.60 -5.00 -10.20
CA ALA A 284 -17.35 -6.17 -10.61
C ALA A 284 -18.50 -6.37 -9.62
N GLU A 285 -19.65 -5.78 -9.92
CA GLU A 285 -20.80 -5.64 -9.03
C GLU A 285 -21.29 -7.01 -8.50
N GLY A 286 -21.20 -7.20 -7.19
CA GLY A 286 -21.65 -8.42 -6.54
C GLY A 286 -20.78 -9.66 -6.82
N LEU A 287 -19.56 -9.47 -7.34
CA LEU A 287 -18.55 -10.51 -7.38
C LEU A 287 -18.10 -10.85 -5.95
N HIS A 288 -17.88 -12.13 -5.69
CA HIS A 288 -17.42 -12.62 -4.40
C HIS A 288 -16.27 -13.60 -4.61
N MET A 289 -15.25 -13.50 -3.74
CA MET A 289 -14.18 -14.50 -3.67
C MET A 289 -14.15 -15.15 -2.30
N ARG A 290 -14.13 -16.49 -2.29
CA ARG A 290 -13.83 -17.29 -1.10
C ARG A 290 -12.45 -17.88 -1.26
N ALA A 291 -11.49 -17.32 -0.54
CA ALA A 291 -10.11 -17.76 -0.51
C ALA A 291 -9.82 -18.63 0.72
N LYS A 292 -8.84 -19.52 0.60
CA LYS A 292 -8.34 -20.36 1.69
C LYS A 292 -6.82 -20.49 1.57
N ASN A 293 -6.12 -20.03 2.60
CA ASN A 293 -4.71 -20.34 2.85
C ASN A 293 -4.63 -21.60 3.71
N GLU A 294 -3.81 -22.58 3.29
CA GLU A 294 -3.54 -23.79 4.07
C GLU A 294 -2.12 -23.69 4.65
N GLY A 295 -1.99 -23.02 5.80
CA GLY A 295 -0.74 -22.86 6.54
C GLY A 295 -0.77 -23.53 7.92
N PRO A 296 0.39 -23.57 8.62
CA PRO A 296 0.44 -23.86 10.05
C PRO A 296 -0.53 -23.00 10.88
N LYS A 297 -0.79 -23.41 12.13
CA LYS A 297 -1.70 -22.67 13.01
C LYS A 297 -1.18 -21.24 13.21
N GLY A 298 -2.07 -20.25 13.08
CA GLY A 298 -1.70 -18.83 13.23
C GLY A 298 -1.11 -18.19 11.98
N THR A 299 -1.04 -18.91 10.85
CA THR A 299 -0.63 -18.36 9.54
C THR A 299 -1.75 -18.49 8.51
N ASP A 300 -2.51 -17.42 8.34
CA ASP A 300 -3.59 -17.28 7.35
C ASP A 300 -3.12 -16.61 6.05
N PHE A 301 -1.82 -16.48 5.84
CA PHE A 301 -1.16 -15.90 4.66
C PHE A 301 -0.11 -16.86 4.08
N ARG A 302 0.36 -16.59 2.86
CA ARG A 302 1.35 -17.42 2.15
C ARG A 302 2.78 -17.10 2.55
N PHE A 303 3.63 -18.12 2.53
CA PHE A 303 5.08 -17.99 2.67
C PHE A 303 5.77 -19.15 1.97
N ILE A 304 7.05 -18.98 1.67
CA ILE A 304 7.89 -20.02 1.07
C ILE A 304 8.49 -20.85 2.19
N ASP A 305 8.20 -22.13 2.25
CA ASP A 305 8.74 -23.02 3.27
C ASP A 305 10.23 -23.34 3.04
N ILE A 306 10.81 -24.16 3.92
CA ILE A 306 12.21 -24.58 3.83
C ILE A 306 12.55 -25.40 2.57
N THR A 307 11.54 -25.96 1.91
CA THR A 307 11.70 -26.72 0.66
C THR A 307 11.69 -25.81 -0.57
N GLY A 308 11.40 -24.52 -0.39
CA GLY A 308 11.26 -23.56 -1.47
C GLY A 308 9.85 -23.52 -2.07
N ALA A 309 8.86 -24.16 -1.45
CA ALA A 309 7.49 -24.17 -1.92
C ALA A 309 6.64 -23.13 -1.20
N LEU A 310 5.86 -22.35 -1.94
CA LEU A 310 4.80 -21.52 -1.37
C LEU A 310 3.72 -22.40 -0.76
N SER A 311 3.26 -22.02 0.43
CA SER A 311 2.14 -22.71 1.09
C SER A 311 0.89 -22.73 0.20
N PRO A 312 0.05 -23.79 0.27
CA PRO A 312 -1.09 -23.92 -0.62
C PRO A 312 -2.12 -22.80 -0.46
N PHE A 313 -2.64 -22.33 -1.59
CA PHE A 313 -3.74 -21.38 -1.65
C PHE A 313 -4.76 -21.82 -2.69
N SER A 314 -6.03 -21.61 -2.36
CA SER A 314 -7.13 -21.85 -3.29
C SER A 314 -8.24 -20.83 -3.12
N TYR A 315 -9.00 -20.62 -4.18
CA TYR A 315 -10.15 -19.73 -4.16
C TYR A 315 -11.26 -20.20 -5.09
N VAL A 316 -12.45 -19.66 -4.88
CA VAL A 316 -13.62 -19.80 -5.76
C VAL A 316 -14.19 -18.41 -5.98
N LEU A 317 -14.46 -18.08 -7.24
CA LEU A 317 -15.20 -16.89 -7.63
C LEU A 317 -16.69 -17.23 -7.80
N ALA A 318 -17.57 -16.31 -7.40
CA ALA A 318 -19.00 -16.43 -7.58
C ALA A 318 -19.62 -15.04 -7.73
N GLY A 319 -20.59 -14.90 -8.64
CA GLY A 319 -21.41 -13.70 -8.78
C GLY A 319 -22.76 -13.84 -8.08
N THR A 320 -23.52 -12.75 -8.03
CA THR A 320 -24.92 -12.80 -7.59
C THR A 320 -25.81 -13.47 -8.65
N LYS A 321 -27.01 -13.90 -8.24
CA LYS A 321 -28.02 -14.42 -9.19
C LYS A 321 -28.86 -13.32 -9.84
N ALA A 322 -28.91 -12.13 -9.23
CA ALA A 322 -29.76 -11.04 -9.71
C ALA A 322 -29.17 -10.41 -10.97
N LYS A 323 -27.86 -10.18 -10.93
CA LYS A 323 -27.07 -9.68 -12.05
C LYS A 323 -25.91 -10.66 -12.30
N PRO A 324 -26.04 -11.58 -13.27
CA PRO A 324 -25.02 -12.58 -13.52
C PRO A 324 -23.75 -11.93 -14.09
N ILE A 325 -22.61 -12.53 -13.78
CA ILE A 325 -21.30 -12.18 -14.30
C ILE A 325 -20.71 -13.45 -14.93
N GLY A 326 -20.11 -13.32 -16.11
CA GLY A 326 -19.33 -14.36 -16.75
C GLY A 326 -18.07 -14.67 -15.93
N ILE A 327 -18.05 -15.85 -15.30
CA ILE A 327 -16.96 -16.31 -14.43
C ILE A 327 -16.59 -17.73 -14.81
N GLU A 328 -15.29 -18.03 -14.90
CA GLU A 328 -14.82 -19.40 -14.98
C GLU A 328 -15.06 -20.12 -13.64
N GLY A 329 -16.01 -21.07 -13.65
CA GLY A 329 -16.44 -21.76 -12.44
C GLY A 329 -15.43 -22.77 -11.90
N GLY A 330 -15.62 -23.13 -10.62
CA GLY A 330 -14.86 -24.19 -9.94
C GLY A 330 -13.87 -23.69 -8.89
N GLN A 331 -13.25 -24.62 -8.17
CA GLN A 331 -12.18 -24.29 -7.23
C GLN A 331 -10.86 -24.17 -7.99
N LYS A 332 -10.25 -22.99 -7.89
CA LYS A 332 -8.95 -22.68 -8.46
C LYS A 332 -7.89 -22.86 -7.38
N ARG A 333 -6.80 -23.56 -7.70
CA ARG A 333 -5.67 -23.82 -6.79
C ARG A 333 -4.40 -23.27 -7.38
N PHE A 334 -3.64 -22.56 -6.56
CA PHE A 334 -2.31 -22.08 -6.93
C PHE A 334 -1.30 -23.22 -6.88
N SER A 335 -0.33 -23.19 -7.78
CA SER A 335 0.83 -24.07 -7.70
C SER A 335 1.79 -23.65 -6.57
N SER A 336 2.77 -24.51 -6.26
CA SER A 336 3.77 -24.26 -5.22
C SER A 336 4.75 -23.13 -5.55
N THR A 337 4.75 -22.59 -6.76
CA THR A 337 5.64 -21.49 -7.18
C THR A 337 4.87 -20.27 -7.68
N GLU A 338 3.55 -20.36 -7.80
CA GLU A 338 2.70 -19.30 -8.32
C GLU A 338 2.43 -18.27 -7.23
N THR A 339 2.79 -17.01 -7.47
CA THR A 339 2.63 -15.89 -6.53
C THR A 339 1.37 -15.08 -6.80
N SER A 340 0.91 -15.06 -8.04
CA SER A 340 -0.30 -14.37 -8.50
C SER A 340 -0.95 -15.11 -9.67
N ARG A 341 -2.21 -14.80 -9.97
CA ARG A 341 -2.94 -15.33 -11.13
C ARG A 341 -3.84 -14.26 -11.73
N VAL A 342 -3.83 -14.13 -13.05
CA VAL A 342 -4.74 -13.22 -13.77
C VAL A 342 -6.10 -13.90 -13.96
N GLU A 343 -7.15 -13.13 -13.76
CA GLU A 343 -8.54 -13.49 -13.95
C GLU A 343 -9.24 -12.43 -14.78
N THR A 344 -10.18 -12.85 -15.62
CA THR A 344 -11.04 -11.94 -16.38
C THR A 344 -12.49 -12.34 -16.13
N VAL A 345 -13.32 -11.35 -15.85
CA VAL A 345 -14.77 -11.50 -15.69
C VAL A 345 -15.47 -10.57 -16.66
N THR A 346 -16.66 -10.95 -17.12
CA THR A 346 -17.39 -10.19 -18.14
C THR A 346 -18.84 -9.95 -17.74
N SER A 347 -19.42 -8.83 -18.15
CA SER A 347 -20.87 -8.62 -18.10
C SER A 347 -21.56 -9.24 -19.33
N ASP A 348 -22.90 -9.28 -19.31
CA ASP A 348 -23.71 -9.74 -20.45
C ASP A 348 -23.62 -8.79 -21.66
N SER A 349 -23.39 -7.49 -21.42
CA SER A 349 -23.11 -6.45 -22.43
C SER A 349 -21.72 -6.55 -23.04
N GLY A 350 -20.85 -7.41 -22.52
CA GLY A 350 -19.50 -7.63 -23.05
C GLY A 350 -18.43 -6.67 -22.50
N TYR A 351 -18.71 -5.95 -21.42
CA TYR A 351 -17.66 -5.23 -20.69
C TYR A 351 -16.82 -6.23 -19.88
N GLU A 352 -15.52 -6.01 -19.83
CA GLU A 352 -14.56 -6.93 -19.21
C GLU A 352 -13.79 -6.23 -18.10
N LEU A 353 -13.51 -6.97 -17.03
CA LEU A 353 -12.56 -6.58 -16.01
C LEU A 353 -11.51 -7.68 -15.85
N THR A 354 -10.26 -7.32 -16.16
CA THR A 354 -9.10 -8.14 -15.84
C THR A 354 -8.52 -7.69 -14.51
N PHE A 355 -8.31 -8.64 -13.61
CA PHE A 355 -7.69 -8.41 -12.31
C PHE A 355 -6.74 -9.54 -11.95
N VAL A 356 -5.82 -9.25 -11.03
CA VAL A 356 -4.83 -10.18 -10.53
C VAL A 356 -5.26 -10.65 -9.15
N VAL A 357 -5.46 -11.96 -9.00
CA VAL A 357 -5.57 -12.60 -7.69
C VAL A 357 -4.18 -12.68 -7.09
N VAL A 358 -3.99 -11.95 -6.00
CA VAL A 358 -2.72 -11.83 -5.30
C VAL A 358 -2.93 -12.21 -3.83
N PRO A 359 -2.66 -13.48 -3.46
CA PRO A 359 -2.75 -13.91 -2.08
C PRO A 359 -1.85 -13.07 -1.17
N GLU A 360 -2.32 -12.76 0.04
CA GLU A 360 -1.46 -12.20 1.08
C GLU A 360 -0.24 -13.10 1.28
N THR A 361 0.96 -12.51 1.30
CA THR A 361 2.23 -13.24 1.44
C THR A 361 3.26 -12.38 2.15
N LEU A 362 4.32 -13.00 2.69
CA LEU A 362 5.51 -12.26 3.10
C LEU A 362 6.08 -11.47 1.91
N ARG A 363 6.50 -10.24 2.17
CA ARG A 363 7.18 -9.39 1.20
C ARG A 363 8.57 -9.07 1.69
N THR A 364 9.55 -9.18 0.81
CA THR A 364 10.92 -8.77 1.08
C THR A 364 11.23 -7.53 0.26
N ARG A 365 11.98 -6.60 0.85
CA ARG A 365 12.45 -5.39 0.19
C ARG A 365 13.96 -5.30 0.34
N VAL A 366 14.62 -5.01 -0.77
CA VAL A 366 16.08 -4.84 -0.84
C VAL A 366 16.40 -3.59 -1.65
N ILE A 367 17.46 -2.89 -1.24
CA ILE A 367 17.97 -1.71 -1.96
C ILE A 367 19.38 -2.02 -2.40
N TYR A 368 19.58 -2.00 -3.72
CA TYR A 368 20.89 -2.16 -4.33
C TYR A 368 21.54 -0.80 -4.56
N GLU A 369 22.87 -0.79 -4.62
CA GLU A 369 23.66 0.42 -4.88
C GLU A 369 23.23 1.04 -6.22
N GLY A 370 22.83 2.31 -6.18
CA GLY A 370 22.34 3.03 -7.37
C GLY A 370 20.98 2.58 -7.91
N ALA A 371 20.27 1.68 -7.24
CA ALA A 371 18.97 1.16 -7.69
C ALA A 371 17.81 1.64 -6.81
N GLU A 372 16.60 1.52 -7.35
CA GLU A 372 15.40 1.67 -6.55
C GLU A 372 15.21 0.51 -5.58
N PRO A 373 14.52 0.74 -4.46
CA PRO A 373 14.05 -0.33 -3.61
C PRO A 373 13.17 -1.29 -4.42
N ALA A 374 13.58 -2.55 -4.46
CA ALA A 374 12.84 -3.61 -5.14
C ALA A 374 12.12 -4.48 -4.10
N GLU A 375 10.87 -4.82 -4.40
CA GLU A 375 10.05 -5.66 -3.55
C GLU A 375 9.74 -6.99 -4.22
N PHE A 376 9.76 -8.04 -3.41
CA PHE A 376 9.63 -9.41 -3.88
C PHE A 376 8.69 -10.20 -2.97
N ARG A 377 7.76 -10.91 -3.62
CA ARG A 377 6.85 -11.89 -3.00
C ARG A 377 7.41 -13.31 -3.08
N GLU A 378 8.50 -13.47 -3.80
CA GLU A 378 9.17 -14.73 -4.07
C GLU A 378 10.56 -14.78 -3.42
N LYS A 379 11.16 -15.96 -3.42
CA LYS A 379 12.53 -16.13 -2.96
C LYS A 379 13.48 -15.56 -4.01
N ILE A 380 14.33 -14.63 -3.59
CA ILE A 380 15.29 -13.97 -4.48
C ILE A 380 16.72 -14.40 -4.24
N THR A 381 17.57 -14.17 -5.23
CA THR A 381 19.02 -14.16 -5.06
C THR A 381 19.50 -12.73 -4.86
N ILE A 382 20.29 -12.51 -3.81
CA ILE A 382 20.84 -11.20 -3.45
C ILE A 382 22.36 -11.23 -3.64
N PRO A 383 22.89 -10.53 -4.66
CA PRO A 383 24.33 -10.32 -4.77
C PRO A 383 24.81 -9.37 -3.68
N ALA A 384 25.60 -9.87 -2.72
CA ALA A 384 26.03 -9.07 -1.57
C ALA A 384 26.86 -7.84 -1.93
N ALA A 385 27.62 -7.90 -3.02
CA ALA A 385 28.43 -6.79 -3.51
C ALA A 385 27.59 -5.62 -4.05
N CYS A 386 26.35 -5.88 -4.47
CA CYS A 386 25.44 -4.88 -5.01
C CYS A 386 24.58 -4.22 -3.93
N LEU A 387 24.68 -4.60 -2.66
CA LEU A 387 23.84 -4.06 -1.60
C LEU A 387 24.26 -2.64 -1.21
N ALA A 388 23.30 -1.71 -1.16
CA ALA A 388 23.55 -0.34 -0.72
C ALA A 388 23.92 -0.30 0.78
N ALA A 389 25.12 0.16 1.12
CA ALA A 389 25.70 -0.05 2.46
C ALA A 389 24.95 0.66 3.62
N GLY A 390 24.27 1.77 3.32
CA GLY A 390 23.46 2.53 4.28
C GLY A 390 22.05 2.00 4.49
N GLU A 391 21.61 1.05 3.67
CA GLU A 391 20.22 0.60 3.59
C GLU A 391 19.96 -0.70 4.35
N LYS A 392 18.70 -1.14 4.35
CA LYS A 392 18.26 -2.36 5.03
C LYS A 392 17.54 -3.31 4.07
N PHE A 393 17.75 -4.60 4.30
CA PHE A 393 16.85 -5.64 3.85
C PHE A 393 15.71 -5.74 4.86
N THR A 394 14.46 -5.65 4.40
CA THR A 394 13.28 -5.65 5.26
C THR A 394 12.30 -6.71 4.80
N VAL A 395 11.72 -7.43 5.75
CA VAL A 395 10.60 -8.34 5.52
C VAL A 395 9.36 -7.74 6.16
N TYR A 396 8.28 -7.66 5.39
CA TYR A 396 6.95 -7.27 5.84
C TYR A 396 6.04 -8.49 5.88
N SER A 397 5.26 -8.58 6.95
CA SER A 397 4.27 -9.62 7.14
C SER A 397 2.85 -9.05 7.14
N PRO A 398 1.89 -9.75 6.49
CA PRO A 398 0.47 -9.37 6.57
C PRO A 398 -0.10 -9.44 7.99
N ARG A 399 0.56 -10.13 8.91
CA ARG A 399 0.13 -10.31 10.31
C ARG A 399 1.27 -10.06 11.28
N PRO A 400 0.99 -9.64 12.52
CA PRO A 400 2.01 -9.57 13.56
C PRO A 400 2.63 -10.95 13.82
N LEU A 401 3.96 -11.04 13.72
CA LEU A 401 4.71 -12.27 13.90
C LEU A 401 5.33 -12.34 15.30
N PRO A 402 4.93 -13.31 16.13
CA PRO A 402 5.50 -13.48 17.46
C PRO A 402 6.96 -13.97 17.41
N LEU A 403 7.84 -13.36 18.20
CA LEU A 403 9.27 -13.70 18.27
C LEU A 403 9.96 -13.79 16.89
N ALA A 404 9.61 -12.86 15.99
CA ALA A 404 10.15 -12.88 14.64
C ALA A 404 11.67 -12.65 14.62
N LYS A 405 12.41 -13.49 13.91
CA LYS A 405 13.88 -13.49 13.84
C LYS A 405 14.35 -13.68 12.41
N LEU A 406 15.32 -12.87 11.97
CA LEU A 406 16.05 -13.13 10.73
C LEU A 406 17.28 -13.96 11.05
N VAL A 407 17.40 -15.10 10.39
CA VAL A 407 18.51 -16.02 10.60
C VAL A 407 19.12 -16.45 9.28
N THR A 408 20.41 -16.75 9.31
CA THR A 408 21.05 -17.54 8.26
C THR A 408 21.17 -18.98 8.72
N LEU A 409 20.81 -19.92 7.86
CA LEU A 409 21.07 -21.33 8.07
C LEU A 409 22.33 -21.73 7.32
N ASP A 410 23.30 -22.25 8.06
CA ASP A 410 24.51 -22.84 7.50
C ASP A 410 24.54 -24.36 7.80
N PRO A 411 24.68 -25.23 6.79
CA PRO A 411 24.70 -26.68 6.99
C PRO A 411 25.81 -27.19 7.93
N LEU A 412 26.91 -26.45 8.08
CA LEU A 412 28.08 -26.81 8.90
C LEU A 412 28.10 -26.11 10.27
N GLN A 413 27.54 -24.89 10.35
CA GLN A 413 27.60 -24.05 11.57
C GLN A 413 26.26 -23.88 12.28
N GLY A 414 25.16 -24.39 11.70
CA GLY A 414 23.81 -24.30 12.26
C GLY A 414 23.15 -22.95 12.01
N VAL A 415 22.11 -22.66 12.81
CA VAL A 415 21.34 -21.40 12.73
C VAL A 415 22.16 -20.27 13.35
N LYS A 416 22.40 -19.21 12.57
CA LYS A 416 23.02 -17.97 13.05
C LYS A 416 22.01 -16.83 12.96
N ASN A 417 21.71 -16.25 14.11
CA ASN A 417 20.83 -15.09 14.21
C ASN A 417 21.50 -13.83 13.63
N LEU A 418 20.82 -13.14 12.71
CA LEU A 418 21.24 -11.84 12.19
C LEU A 418 20.54 -10.69 12.91
N VAL A 419 19.25 -10.86 13.15
CA VAL A 419 18.40 -9.90 13.87
C VAL A 419 17.52 -10.69 14.80
N ASN A 420 17.52 -10.26 16.06
CA ASN A 420 16.56 -10.75 17.02
C ASN A 420 15.72 -9.61 17.53
N THR A 421 14.42 -9.86 17.64
CA THR A 421 13.47 -9.13 18.50
C THR A 421 13.72 -9.46 19.99
N LEU A 422 14.99 -9.55 20.41
CA LEU A 422 15.35 -9.91 21.79
C LEU A 422 14.80 -8.84 22.75
N GLY A 423 14.08 -9.30 23.79
CA GLY A 423 13.62 -8.44 24.89
C GLY A 423 12.24 -7.83 24.72
N THR A 424 11.48 -8.23 23.69
CA THR A 424 10.08 -7.82 23.51
C THR A 424 9.15 -9.05 23.45
N ASP A 425 7.99 -8.91 24.09
CA ASP A 425 6.84 -9.81 24.04
C ASP A 425 5.83 -9.41 22.93
N GLU A 426 6.09 -8.31 22.22
CA GLU A 426 5.23 -7.80 21.15
C GLU A 426 5.53 -8.51 19.81
N ALA A 427 4.46 -8.92 19.14
CA ALA A 427 4.53 -9.42 17.78
C ALA A 427 4.79 -8.26 16.80
N VAL A 428 5.59 -8.51 15.76
CA VAL A 428 6.01 -7.46 14.81
C VAL A 428 5.53 -7.74 13.40
N VAL A 429 5.12 -6.70 12.68
CA VAL A 429 4.71 -6.80 11.26
C VAL A 429 5.87 -6.62 10.29
N SER A 430 7.05 -6.25 10.79
CA SER A 430 8.25 -6.07 9.97
C SER A 430 9.52 -6.43 10.72
N VAL A 431 10.48 -7.04 10.03
CA VAL A 431 11.83 -7.32 10.56
C VAL A 431 12.86 -6.87 9.53
N SER A 432 13.88 -6.13 9.97
CA SER A 432 14.91 -5.60 9.07
C SER A 432 16.33 -5.87 9.55
N VAL A 433 17.23 -6.17 8.62
CA VAL A 433 18.68 -6.29 8.85
C VAL A 433 19.40 -5.25 7.99
N THR A 434 20.45 -4.61 8.52
CA THR A 434 21.28 -3.70 7.70
C THR A 434 21.94 -4.47 6.57
N ASN A 435 21.98 -3.89 5.38
CA ASN A 435 22.65 -4.46 4.21
C ASN A 435 24.12 -4.81 4.49
N LYS A 436 24.82 -4.00 5.29
CA LYS A 436 26.19 -4.29 5.75
C LYS A 436 26.29 -5.58 6.57
N ALA A 437 25.34 -5.84 7.46
CA ALA A 437 25.30 -7.07 8.25
C ALA A 437 24.94 -8.27 7.38
N LEU A 438 24.04 -8.09 6.40
CA LEU A 438 23.68 -9.10 5.42
C LEU A 438 24.88 -9.46 4.54
N ALA A 439 25.57 -8.49 3.94
CA ALA A 439 26.76 -8.75 3.12
C ALA A 439 27.88 -9.47 3.89
N ARG A 440 28.00 -9.24 5.20
CA ARG A 440 29.00 -9.89 6.05
C ARG A 440 28.76 -11.41 6.20
N THR A 441 27.56 -11.92 5.96
CA THR A 441 27.25 -13.36 6.14
C THR A 441 27.96 -14.24 5.12
N VAL A 442 28.26 -13.69 3.95
CA VAL A 442 28.92 -14.38 2.82
C VAL A 442 30.37 -13.93 2.62
N ARG A 443 30.99 -13.25 3.60
CA ARG A 443 32.39 -12.81 3.46
C ARG A 443 33.39 -13.97 3.40
N GLU A 444 33.08 -15.07 4.08
CA GLU A 444 33.96 -16.24 4.20
C GLU A 444 33.38 -17.47 3.46
N LYS A 445 32.27 -17.31 2.73
CA LYS A 445 31.50 -18.40 2.13
C LYS A 445 30.86 -17.93 0.82
N PRO A 446 30.70 -18.81 -0.18
CA PRO A 446 30.15 -18.42 -1.48
C PRO A 446 28.68 -17.98 -1.41
N SER A 447 27.89 -18.55 -0.51
CA SER A 447 26.49 -18.17 -0.32
C SER A 447 25.96 -18.54 1.06
N CYS A 448 24.82 -17.97 1.43
CA CYS A 448 24.04 -18.38 2.59
C CYS A 448 22.54 -18.23 2.34
N GLU A 449 21.76 -19.11 2.97
CA GLU A 449 20.30 -19.06 2.92
C GLU A 449 19.75 -18.20 4.06
N LEU A 450 18.88 -17.26 3.72
CA LEU A 450 18.24 -16.33 4.65
C LEU A 450 16.80 -16.77 4.91
N TYR A 451 16.44 -16.84 6.20
CA TYR A 451 15.12 -17.26 6.66
C TYR A 451 14.52 -16.26 7.65
N LEU A 452 13.19 -16.16 7.63
CA LEU A 452 12.40 -15.60 8.72
C LEU A 452 11.88 -16.73 9.59
N LEU A 453 12.08 -16.62 10.89
CA LEU A 453 11.51 -17.52 11.89
C LEU A 453 10.51 -16.74 12.73
N TRP A 454 9.40 -17.37 13.10
CA TRP A 454 8.45 -16.83 14.08
C TRP A 454 7.76 -17.98 14.82
N SER A 455 7.14 -17.68 15.95
CA SER A 455 6.41 -18.67 16.73
C SER A 455 4.94 -18.75 16.33
N GLU A 456 4.37 -19.96 16.38
CA GLU A 456 2.91 -20.18 16.34
C GLU A 456 2.19 -19.68 17.59
N VAL A 457 2.92 -19.48 18.70
CA VAL A 457 2.35 -19.15 20.01
C VAL A 457 2.54 -17.67 20.28
N THR A 458 1.44 -16.92 20.35
CA THR A 458 1.45 -15.52 20.79
C THR A 458 1.71 -15.41 22.29
N TYR A 459 2.12 -14.23 22.77
CA TYR A 459 2.28 -14.02 24.22
C TYR A 459 0.95 -14.18 24.98
N ASP A 460 -0.16 -13.73 24.38
CA ASP A 460 -1.49 -13.90 24.99
C ASP A 460 -1.91 -15.38 25.05
N GLU A 461 -1.70 -16.16 23.98
CA GLU A 461 -1.95 -17.61 24.02
C GLU A 461 -1.08 -18.32 25.06
N TYR A 462 0.18 -17.90 25.21
CA TYR A 462 1.05 -18.39 26.27
C TYR A 462 0.46 -18.08 27.66
N LEU A 463 0.03 -16.83 27.91
CA LEU A 463 -0.58 -16.42 29.18
C LEU A 463 -1.90 -17.15 29.47
N ASP A 464 -2.70 -17.42 28.46
CA ASP A 464 -3.95 -18.17 28.59
C ASP A 464 -3.71 -19.68 28.80
N GLY A 465 -2.59 -20.19 28.28
CA GLY A 465 -2.08 -21.52 28.62
C GLY A 465 -1.59 -21.63 30.07
N LEU A 466 -1.22 -20.51 30.71
CA LEU A 466 -0.88 -20.48 32.13
C LEU A 466 -2.15 -20.51 32.99
N GLY A 467 -2.24 -21.47 33.92
CA GLY A 467 -3.29 -21.42 34.95
C GLY A 467 -3.22 -20.13 35.79
N GLU A 468 -4.35 -19.67 36.34
CA GLU A 468 -4.48 -18.35 37.01
C GLU A 468 -3.33 -17.99 37.97
N LYS A 469 -2.91 -18.97 38.80
CA LYS A 469 -1.82 -18.76 39.76
C LYS A 469 -0.46 -18.56 39.09
N ALA A 470 -0.16 -19.31 38.03
CA ALA A 470 1.08 -19.19 37.28
C ALA A 470 1.10 -17.87 36.48
N ARG A 471 -0.03 -17.51 35.85
CA ARG A 471 -0.21 -16.22 35.16
C ARG A 471 0.04 -15.04 36.10
N ALA A 472 -0.55 -15.06 37.30
CA ALA A 472 -0.36 -13.99 38.28
C ALA A 472 1.09 -13.88 38.81
N VAL A 473 1.83 -14.98 38.88
CA VAL A 473 3.26 -14.97 39.23
C VAL A 473 4.08 -14.41 38.07
N HIS A 474 3.83 -14.88 36.86
CA HIS A 474 4.53 -14.46 35.65
C HIS A 474 4.38 -12.95 35.42
N LEU A 475 3.15 -12.41 35.50
CA LEU A 475 2.88 -10.98 35.31
C LEU A 475 3.55 -10.05 36.34
N LYS A 476 3.98 -10.58 37.49
CA LYS A 476 4.71 -9.82 38.53
C LYS A 476 6.23 -9.81 38.31
N ARG A 477 6.74 -10.59 37.36
CA ARG A 477 8.18 -10.62 37.02
C ARG A 477 8.58 -9.38 36.23
N SER A 478 9.88 -9.13 36.16
CA SER A 478 10.42 -8.09 35.26
C SER A 478 10.13 -8.47 33.80
N GLN A 479 10.03 -7.47 32.92
CA GLN A 479 9.76 -7.70 31.50
C GLN A 479 10.77 -8.67 30.88
N GLU A 480 12.06 -8.52 31.18
CA GLU A 480 13.12 -9.44 30.72
C GLU A 480 12.85 -10.90 31.10
N HIS A 481 12.47 -11.16 32.36
CA HIS A 481 12.14 -12.51 32.81
C HIS A 481 10.86 -13.05 32.15
N ARG A 482 9.85 -12.20 31.94
CA ARG A 482 8.62 -12.60 31.25
C ARG A 482 8.92 -13.02 29.81
N VAL A 483 9.67 -12.20 29.09
CA VAL A 483 10.09 -12.49 27.70
C VAL A 483 10.91 -13.77 27.66
N MET A 484 11.88 -13.97 28.55
CA MET A 484 12.70 -15.18 28.59
C MET A 484 11.87 -16.46 28.79
N GLU A 485 10.89 -16.43 29.69
CA GLU A 485 10.01 -17.60 29.94
C GLU A 485 9.08 -17.88 28.77
N TYR A 486 8.56 -16.83 28.14
CA TYR A 486 7.77 -16.95 26.93
C TYR A 486 8.61 -17.49 25.76
N GLU A 487 9.82 -16.96 25.52
CA GLU A 487 10.73 -17.43 24.48
C GLU A 487 11.08 -18.91 24.61
N ALA A 488 11.23 -19.41 25.83
CA ALA A 488 11.53 -20.82 26.09
C ALA A 488 10.40 -21.77 25.65
N GLU A 489 9.15 -21.33 25.74
CA GLU A 489 7.99 -22.09 25.27
C GLU A 489 7.80 -21.90 23.77
N ALA A 490 7.73 -20.65 23.33
CA ALA A 490 7.41 -20.29 21.95
C ALA A 490 8.46 -20.75 20.92
N SER A 491 9.72 -20.91 21.34
CA SER A 491 10.79 -21.48 20.48
C SER A 491 10.64 -22.98 20.18
N GLN A 492 9.71 -23.68 20.84
CA GLN A 492 9.39 -25.08 20.54
C GLN A 492 8.48 -25.21 19.30
N HIS A 493 7.82 -24.12 18.90
CA HIS A 493 6.81 -24.07 17.84
C HIS A 493 7.16 -23.02 16.79
N LEU A 494 8.32 -23.19 16.13
CA LEU A 494 8.82 -22.23 15.15
C LEU A 494 8.42 -22.60 13.72
N ILE A 495 7.92 -21.61 12.99
CA ILE A 495 7.70 -21.65 11.55
C ILE A 495 8.93 -21.03 10.87
N TYR A 496 9.28 -21.58 9.71
CA TYR A 496 10.42 -21.14 8.90
C TYR A 496 9.93 -20.72 7.52
N ALA A 497 10.20 -19.48 7.12
CA ALA A 497 10.04 -19.02 5.76
C ALA A 497 11.40 -18.76 5.10
N ALA A 498 11.63 -19.35 3.93
CA ALA A 498 12.75 -19.01 3.07
C ALA A 498 12.51 -17.65 2.41
N LEU A 499 13.50 -16.77 2.46
CA LEU A 499 13.39 -15.40 1.96
C LEU A 499 14.29 -15.14 0.77
N ALA A 500 15.57 -15.51 0.89
CA ALA A 500 16.56 -15.22 -0.12
C ALA A 500 17.78 -16.14 -0.01
N THR A 501 18.48 -16.29 -1.12
CA THR A 501 19.86 -16.77 -1.15
C THR A 501 20.77 -15.56 -1.30
N VAL A 502 21.64 -15.31 -0.32
CA VAL A 502 22.66 -14.26 -0.42
C VAL A 502 23.91 -14.89 -1.01
N GLU A 503 24.49 -14.26 -2.03
CA GLU A 503 25.69 -14.74 -2.71
C GLU A 503 26.84 -13.75 -2.53
N ALA A 504 28.05 -14.26 -2.33
CA ALA A 504 29.25 -13.45 -2.42
C ALA A 504 29.38 -12.93 -3.85
N GLY A 505 29.47 -11.61 -4.04
CA GLY A 505 29.77 -11.06 -5.35
C GLY A 505 31.18 -11.45 -5.78
N GLU A 506 31.38 -11.68 -7.08
CA GLU A 506 32.73 -11.79 -7.65
C GLU A 506 33.43 -10.42 -7.46
N GLU A 507 34.58 -10.40 -6.77
CA GLU A 507 35.48 -9.24 -6.82
C GLU A 507 36.04 -9.16 -8.25
N GLU A 508 35.53 -8.21 -9.06
CA GLU A 508 36.19 -7.81 -10.32
C GLU A 508 37.47 -7.02 -10.07
#